data_AF-A0A7X1CMP3-F1
#
_entry.id   AF-A0A7X1CMP3-F1
#
_cell.length_a   1.000
_cell.length_b   1.000
_cell.length_c   1.000
_cell.angle_alpha   90.00
_cell.angle_beta   90.00
_cell.angle_gamma   90.00
#
_symmetry.space_group_name_H-M   'P 1'
#
loop_
_entity.id
_entity.type
_entity.pdbx_description
1 polymer ?
#
loop_
_entity_poly.entity_id
_entity_poly.type
_entity_poly.pdbx_seq_one_letter_code
_entity_poly.pdbx_strand_id
1 'polypeptide(L)'
;MSELFDSLERGLKQAVAHANNTKKARTKKIVITELPKYTAAEIKGFRQKIELTQSAFAVLLGISTKTVEAWESGRNNPNGSASRLLQLIDTNPEVLLQELTEPVLS
;
A
#
# COMPACT_ATOMS: atom_id res chain seq x y z
N MET A 1 -16.28 -28.54 33.37
CA MET A 1 -15.91 -28.45 31.93
C MET A 1 -15.22 -27.12 31.73
N SER A 2 -14.17 -27.08 30.91
CA SER A 2 -13.36 -25.86 30.70
C SER A 2 -14.04 -24.96 29.66
N GLU A 3 -14.29 -23.69 29.97
CA GLU A 3 -14.82 -22.67 29.04
C GLU A 3 -14.09 -22.63 27.69
N LEU A 4 -12.78 -22.92 27.71
CA LEU A 4 -11.95 -23.02 26.51
C LEU A 4 -12.36 -24.21 25.63
N PHE A 5 -12.61 -25.37 26.24
CA PHE A 5 -13.02 -26.58 25.53
C PHE A 5 -14.36 -26.35 24.81
N ASP A 6 -15.33 -25.76 25.50
CA ASP A 6 -16.66 -25.48 24.94
C ASP A 6 -16.60 -24.43 23.82
N SER A 7 -15.69 -23.46 23.91
CA SER A 7 -15.44 -22.49 22.83
C SER A 7 -14.84 -23.16 21.58
N LEU A 8 -13.84 -24.02 21.77
CA LEU A 8 -13.18 -24.73 20.67
C LEU A 8 -14.13 -25.72 19.98
N GLU A 9 -14.92 -26.47 20.74
CA GLU A 9 -15.91 -27.41 20.18
C GLU A 9 -16.98 -26.67 19.36
N ARG A 10 -17.47 -25.53 19.86
CA ARG A 10 -18.40 -24.66 19.11
C ARG A 10 -17.79 -24.14 17.82
N GLY A 11 -16.55 -23.66 17.86
CA GLY A 11 -15.83 -23.19 16.68
C GLY A 11 -15.64 -24.28 15.63
N LEU A 12 -15.27 -25.49 16.05
CA LEU A 12 -15.07 -26.64 15.15
C LEU A 12 -16.38 -27.06 14.48
N LYS A 13 -17.48 -27.14 15.23
CA LYS A 13 -18.82 -27.43 14.69
C LYS A 13 -19.26 -26.38 13.67
N GLN A 14 -18.98 -25.10 13.92
CA GLN A 14 -19.26 -24.02 12.99
C GLN A 14 -18.41 -24.10 11.71
N ALA A 15 -17.14 -24.49 11.83
CA ALA A 15 -16.25 -24.69 10.68
C ALA A 15 -16.70 -25.85 9.79
N VAL A 16 -17.10 -26.99 10.38
CA VAL A 16 -17.68 -28.14 9.63
C VAL A 16 -18.97 -27.73 8.91
N ALA A 17 -19.85 -26.98 9.57
CA ALA A 17 -21.07 -26.48 8.95
C ALA A 17 -20.79 -25.50 7.78
N HIS A 18 -19.73 -24.70 7.88
CA HIS A 18 -19.29 -23.85 6.78
C HIS A 18 -18.72 -24.65 5.60
N ALA A 19 -17.86 -25.65 5.87
CA ALA A 19 -17.29 -26.52 4.85
C ALA A 19 -18.36 -27.32 4.08
N ASN A 20 -19.41 -27.77 4.77
CA ASN A 20 -20.53 -28.51 4.19
C ASN A 20 -21.59 -27.59 3.54
N ASN A 21 -21.33 -26.29 3.40
CA ASN A 21 -22.28 -25.28 2.90
C ASN A 21 -23.61 -25.18 3.70
N THR A 22 -23.70 -25.76 4.90
CA THR A 22 -24.92 -25.76 5.71
C THR A 22 -25.06 -24.49 6.56
N LYS A 23 -23.99 -23.71 6.74
CA LYS A 23 -24.01 -22.42 7.44
C LYS A 23 -23.05 -21.41 6.78
N LYS A 24 -23.55 -20.26 6.33
CA LYS A 24 -22.71 -19.20 5.74
C LYS A 24 -21.86 -18.53 6.83
N ALA A 25 -20.54 -18.53 6.67
CA ALA A 25 -19.63 -17.75 7.50
C ALA A 25 -19.39 -16.38 6.87
N ARG A 26 -18.91 -15.42 7.67
CA ARG A 26 -18.43 -14.15 7.12
C ARG A 26 -17.14 -14.40 6.33
N THR A 27 -17.25 -14.48 5.02
CA THR A 27 -16.09 -14.58 4.11
C THR A 27 -15.79 -13.20 3.52
N LYS A 28 -14.55 -12.73 3.63
CA LYS A 28 -14.06 -11.55 2.90
C LYS A 28 -13.21 -12.02 1.73
N LYS A 29 -13.76 -11.94 0.51
CA LYS A 29 -12.96 -12.14 -0.71
C LYS A 29 -12.20 -10.85 -0.98
N ILE A 30 -10.88 -10.95 -1.10
CA ILE A 30 -10.01 -9.82 -1.42
C ILE A 30 -9.38 -10.12 -2.77
N VAL A 31 -9.53 -9.20 -3.72
CA VAL A 31 -8.85 -9.24 -5.01
C VAL A 31 -7.72 -8.23 -4.94
N ILE A 32 -6.48 -8.68 -5.15
CA ILE A 32 -5.29 -7.83 -5.17
C ILE A 32 -5.10 -7.36 -6.60
N THR A 33 -5.13 -6.05 -6.82
CA THR A 33 -4.89 -5.46 -8.15
C THR A 33 -3.46 -5.70 -8.61
N GLU A 34 -3.23 -5.77 -9.92
CA GLU A 34 -1.88 -5.90 -10.47
C GLU A 34 -0.96 -4.74 -10.08
N LEU A 35 0.35 -4.98 -10.14
CA LEU A 35 1.36 -3.97 -9.87
C LEU A 35 1.36 -2.92 -11.01
N PRO A 36 1.12 -1.63 -10.71
CA PRO A 36 1.19 -0.60 -11.72
C PRO A 36 2.62 -0.45 -12.21
N LYS A 37 2.76 -0.12 -13.50
CA LYS A 37 4.02 0.25 -14.12
C LYS A 37 3.91 1.71 -14.51
N TYR A 38 4.91 2.50 -14.14
CA TYR A 38 4.94 3.92 -14.43
C TYR A 38 6.09 4.25 -15.37
N THR A 39 5.81 5.16 -16.28
CA THR A 39 6.78 5.82 -17.14
C THR A 39 7.55 6.87 -16.34
N ALA A 40 8.71 7.25 -16.86
CA ALA A 40 9.54 8.32 -16.30
C ALA A 40 8.77 9.66 -16.15
N ALA A 41 7.90 9.96 -17.13
CA ALA A 41 7.09 11.17 -17.14
C ALA A 41 6.01 11.16 -16.04
N GLU A 42 5.36 10.02 -15.81
CA GLU A 42 4.38 9.86 -14.74
C GLU A 42 5.02 10.01 -13.37
N ILE A 43 6.19 9.40 -13.14
CA ILE A 43 6.92 9.50 -11.87
C ILE A 43 7.28 10.96 -11.56
N LYS A 44 7.77 11.69 -12.57
CA LYS A 44 8.04 13.12 -12.45
C LYS A 44 6.75 13.92 -12.17
N GLY A 45 5.64 13.54 -12.81
CA GLY A 45 4.32 14.11 -12.58
C GLY A 45 3.84 13.94 -11.14
N PHE A 46 4.01 12.76 -10.55
CA PHE A 46 3.64 12.51 -9.15
C PHE A 46 4.41 13.41 -8.19
N ARG A 47 5.73 13.55 -8.38
CA ARG A 47 6.54 14.45 -7.58
C ARG A 47 6.08 15.91 -7.72
N GLN A 48 5.82 16.34 -8.94
CA GLN A 48 5.38 17.72 -9.22
C GLN A 48 3.99 18.01 -8.65
N LYS A 49 3.09 17.02 -8.63
CA LYS A 49 1.73 17.11 -8.06
C LYS A 49 1.75 17.45 -6.56
N ILE A 50 2.78 17.01 -5.85
CA ILE A 50 2.99 17.32 -4.42
C ILE A 50 4.05 18.41 -4.21
N GLU A 51 4.43 19.13 -5.27
CA GLU A 51 5.30 20.31 -5.24
C GLU A 51 6.70 20.09 -4.63
N LEU A 52 7.22 18.87 -4.70
CA LEU A 52 8.53 18.54 -4.14
C LEU A 52 9.67 18.63 -5.15
N THR A 53 10.86 19.00 -4.66
CA THR A 53 12.12 18.81 -5.39
C THR A 53 12.48 17.32 -5.46
N GLN A 54 13.39 16.93 -6.36
CA GLN A 54 13.84 15.52 -6.44
C GLN A 54 14.47 15.03 -5.14
N SER A 55 15.21 15.89 -4.43
CA SER A 55 15.81 15.56 -3.14
C SER A 55 14.76 15.40 -2.04
N ALA A 56 13.79 16.31 -1.95
CA ALA A 56 12.70 16.20 -0.97
C ALA A 56 11.83 14.96 -1.24
N PHE A 57 11.56 14.66 -2.51
CA PHE A 57 10.83 13.46 -2.91
C PHE A 57 11.60 12.18 -2.57
N ALA A 58 12.92 12.18 -2.74
CA ALA A 58 13.76 11.06 -2.34
C ALA A 58 13.70 10.81 -0.83
N VAL A 59 13.74 11.88 -0.01
CA VAL A 59 13.56 11.80 1.44
C VAL A 59 12.18 11.24 1.80
N LEU A 60 11.12 11.76 1.19
CA LEU A 60 9.75 11.26 1.40
C LEU A 60 9.63 9.76 1.11
N LEU A 61 10.25 9.28 0.04
CA LEU A 61 10.22 7.87 -0.36
C LEU A 61 11.25 7.00 0.37
N GLY A 62 12.14 7.57 1.18
CA GLY A 62 13.20 6.84 1.87
C GLY A 62 14.27 6.25 0.95
N ILE A 63 14.57 6.91 -0.17
CA ILE A 63 15.55 6.46 -1.19
C ILE A 63 16.56 7.55 -1.52
N SER A 64 17.56 7.23 -2.35
CA SER A 64 18.55 8.23 -2.80
C SER A 64 18.00 9.14 -3.90
N THR A 65 18.42 10.40 -3.94
CA THR A 65 18.09 11.34 -5.05
C THR A 65 18.48 10.76 -6.41
N LYS A 66 19.62 10.07 -6.48
CA LYS A 66 20.10 9.38 -7.69
C LYS A 66 19.12 8.31 -8.18
N THR A 67 18.39 7.66 -7.27
CA THR A 67 17.34 6.69 -7.61
C THR A 67 16.14 7.41 -8.24
N VAL A 68 15.70 8.54 -7.68
CA VAL A 68 14.63 9.37 -8.25
C VAL A 68 15.01 9.87 -9.64
N GLU A 69 16.24 10.40 -9.80
CA GLU A 69 16.76 10.83 -11.10
C GLU A 69 16.78 9.68 -12.13
N ALA A 70 17.22 8.49 -11.73
CA ALA A 70 17.24 7.32 -12.60
C ALA A 70 15.83 6.91 -13.04
N TRP A 71 14.82 7.05 -12.17
CA TRP A 71 13.42 6.80 -12.51
C TRP A 71 12.85 7.87 -13.44
N GLU A 72 13.03 9.16 -13.11
CA GLU A 72 12.53 10.29 -13.91
C GLU A 72 13.24 10.46 -15.27
N SER A 73 14.41 9.83 -15.45
CA SER A 73 15.10 9.73 -16.74
C SER A 73 14.82 8.44 -17.50
N GLY A 74 14.08 7.50 -16.91
CA GLY A 74 13.78 6.20 -17.50
C GLY A 74 14.96 5.23 -17.57
N ARG A 75 16.06 5.51 -16.86
CA ARG A 75 17.24 4.64 -16.82
C ARG A 75 16.95 3.33 -16.08
N ASN A 76 16.20 3.41 -14.99
CA ASN A 76 15.74 2.26 -14.19
C ASN A 76 14.27 2.45 -13.82
N ASN A 77 13.63 1.36 -13.39
CA ASN A 77 12.24 1.37 -12.94
C ASN A 77 12.12 1.20 -11.41
N PRO A 78 11.04 1.71 -10.79
CA PRO A 78 10.72 1.42 -9.40
C PRO A 78 10.54 -0.09 -9.19
N ASN A 79 10.97 -0.59 -8.04
CA ASN A 79 10.67 -1.97 -7.63
C ASN A 79 9.18 -2.09 -7.22
N GLY A 80 8.74 -3.30 -6.86
CA GLY A 80 7.33 -3.55 -6.56
C GLY A 80 6.78 -2.71 -5.39
N SER A 81 7.54 -2.58 -4.30
CA SER A 81 7.11 -1.77 -3.15
C SER A 81 7.08 -0.28 -3.48
N ALA A 82 8.10 0.23 -4.17
CA ALA A 82 8.12 1.61 -4.64
C ALA A 82 6.95 1.89 -5.61
N SER A 83 6.61 0.96 -6.50
CA SER A 83 5.45 1.11 -7.39
C SER A 83 4.13 1.20 -6.63
N ARG A 84 3.98 0.46 -5.51
CA ARG A 84 2.81 0.62 -4.63
C ARG A 84 2.79 1.96 -3.91
N LEU A 85 3.95 2.44 -3.46
CA LEU A 85 4.03 3.74 -2.79
C LEU A 85 3.70 4.89 -3.77
N LEU A 86 4.21 4.82 -5.00
CA LEU A 86 3.84 5.72 -6.08
C LEU A 86 2.35 5.63 -6.42
N GLN A 87 1.74 4.45 -6.34
CA GLN A 87 0.28 4.28 -6.48
C GLN A 87 -0.51 5.05 -5.40
N LEU A 88 -0.02 5.06 -4.16
CA LEU A 88 -0.64 5.83 -3.09
C LEU A 88 -0.52 7.34 -3.33
N ILE A 89 0.63 7.81 -3.84
CA ILE A 89 0.83 9.22 -4.22
C ILE A 89 -0.09 9.62 -5.38
N ASP A 90 -0.26 8.76 -6.37
CA ASP A 90 -1.13 9.02 -7.50
C ASP A 90 -2.60 9.11 -7.06
N THR A 91 -3.05 8.11 -6.30
CA THR A 91 -4.46 7.95 -5.92
C THR A 91 -4.88 8.92 -4.81
N ASN A 92 -4.04 9.12 -3.79
CA ASN A 92 -4.42 9.90 -2.60
C ASN A 92 -3.21 10.59 -1.93
N PRO A 93 -2.63 11.63 -2.56
CA PRO A 93 -1.39 12.26 -2.09
C PRO A 93 -1.54 12.92 -0.71
N GLU A 94 -2.70 13.50 -0.39
CA GLU A 94 -3.01 14.17 0.87
C GLU A 94 -2.75 13.27 2.08
N VAL A 95 -3.27 12.03 2.05
CA VAL A 95 -3.12 11.07 3.15
C VAL A 95 -1.65 10.73 3.37
N LEU A 96 -0.88 10.58 2.29
CA LEU A 96 0.52 10.26 2.40
C LEU A 96 1.34 11.42 3.00
N LEU A 97 1.02 12.66 2.61
CA LEU A 97 1.65 13.84 3.18
C LEU A 97 1.29 14.02 4.66
N GLN A 98 0.03 13.81 5.04
CA GLN A 98 -0.42 13.90 6.44
C GLN A 98 0.32 12.92 7.36
N GLU A 99 0.60 11.70 6.89
CA GLU A 99 1.26 10.67 7.70
C GLU A 99 2.79 10.84 7.76
N LEU A 100 3.39 11.47 6.76
CA LEU A 100 4.85 11.52 6.59
C LEU A 100 5.46 12.91 6.79
N THR A 101 4.64 13.94 7.05
CA THR A 101 5.11 15.30 7.25
C THR A 101 4.56 15.90 8.54
N GLU A 102 5.38 16.71 9.19
CA GLU A 102 4.98 17.49 10.36
C GLU A 102 4.53 18.89 9.87
N PRO A 103 3.45 19.46 10.44
CA PRO A 103 3.08 20.83 10.13
C PRO A 103 4.20 21.77 10.56
N VAL A 104 4.60 22.68 9.67
CA VAL A 104 5.52 23.74 10.04
C VAL A 104 4.79 24.68 11.00
N LEU A 105 5.16 24.64 12.28
CA LEU A 105 4.71 25.62 13.27
C LEU A 105 5.27 26.99 12.86
N SER A 106 4.38 27.90 12.48
CA SER A 106 4.68 29.31 12.20
C SER A 106 4.95 30.09 13.49
#